data_AF-A0A7X2T190-F1
#
_entry.id   AF-A0A7X2T190-F1
#
_cell.length_a   1.000
_cell.length_b   1.000
_cell.length_c   1.000
_cell.angle_alpha   90.00
_cell.angle_beta   90.00
_cell.angle_gamma   90.00
#
_symmetry.space_group_name_H-M   'P 1'
#
loop_
_entity.id
_entity.type
_entity.pdbx_description
1 polymer ?
#
loop_
_entity_poly.entity_id
_entity_poly.type
_entity_poly.pdbx_seq_one_letter_code
_entity_poly.pdbx_strand_id
1 'polypeptide(L)'
;MGGLTIVPDCTIDDISVSEKSMLILPGADTWSDPKHSTIIEKASELLSVGAAVCAICGATAALANAGLLDNRAHTSNGAGFLEMFSPAYKGQNLYIDKPSVADNNLITAGSAGALLWSKQIIEYLGVFQSNTLEYWYQYFSTGDSKHFFALMQSL
;
A
#
# COMPACT_ATOMS: atom_id res chain seq x y z
N MET A 1 -20.44 -0.87 -4.51
CA MET A 1 -19.59 -1.21 -3.35
C MET A 1 -19.88 -0.25 -2.21
N GLY A 2 -19.92 -0.74 -0.96
CA GLY A 2 -19.94 0.00 0.32
C GLY A 2 -21.11 0.94 0.59
N GLY A 3 -21.50 1.78 -0.38
CA GLY A 3 -22.59 2.77 -0.29
C GLY A 3 -22.23 4.02 0.52
N LEU A 4 -21.02 4.09 1.10
CA LEU A 4 -20.58 5.22 1.90
C LEU A 4 -20.25 6.42 1.00
N THR A 5 -20.83 7.58 1.33
CA THR A 5 -20.44 8.87 0.76
C THR A 5 -19.36 9.50 1.63
N ILE A 6 -18.23 9.83 1.03
CA ILE A 6 -17.08 10.45 1.68
C ILE A 6 -16.91 11.86 1.14
N VAL A 7 -16.69 12.82 2.04
CA VAL A 7 -16.33 14.20 1.67
C VAL A 7 -14.80 14.31 1.75
N PRO A 8 -14.10 14.65 0.65
CA PRO A 8 -12.66 14.86 0.70
C PRO A 8 -12.30 16.08 1.56
N ASP A 9 -11.27 15.94 2.40
CA ASP A 9 -10.74 17.05 3.20
C ASP A 9 -9.90 18.04 2.36
N CYS A 10 -9.34 17.57 1.25
CA CYS A 10 -8.48 18.35 0.36
C CYS A 10 -8.52 17.83 -1.08
N THR A 11 -7.96 18.61 -2.01
CA THR A 11 -7.75 18.20 -3.40
C THR A 11 -6.38 17.55 -3.59
N ILE A 12 -6.11 16.97 -4.78
CA ILE A 12 -4.80 16.37 -5.08
C ILE A 12 -3.69 17.44 -5.08
N ASP A 13 -4.00 18.66 -5.50
CA ASP A 13 -3.05 19.77 -5.58
C ASP A 13 -2.63 20.28 -4.20
N ASP A 14 -3.47 20.07 -3.18
CA ASP A 14 -3.19 20.44 -1.79
C ASP A 14 -2.24 19.45 -1.07
N ILE A 15 -1.97 18.30 -1.68
CA ILE A 15 -1.08 17.28 -1.08
C ILE A 15 0.35 17.81 -1.06
N SER A 16 0.89 17.96 0.16
CA SER A 16 2.30 18.33 0.36
C SER A 16 3.24 17.27 -0.22
N VAL A 17 4.23 17.69 -0.99
CA VAL A 17 5.31 16.82 -1.49
C VAL A 17 6.51 17.00 -0.58
N SER A 18 6.64 16.10 0.40
CA SER A 18 7.70 16.07 1.39
C SER A 18 8.00 14.63 1.79
N GLU A 19 9.25 14.32 2.13
CA GLU A 19 9.69 13.01 2.65
C GLU A 19 8.83 12.47 3.81
N LYS A 20 8.16 13.36 4.57
CA LYS A 20 7.27 13.01 5.70
C LYS A 20 5.85 12.61 5.27
N SER A 21 5.53 12.78 4.00
CA SER A 21 4.20 12.53 3.47
C SER A 21 4.00 11.02 3.23
N MET A 22 2.75 10.59 3.32
CA MET A 22 2.36 9.22 3.00
C MET A 22 1.08 9.24 2.17
N LEU A 23 1.11 8.57 1.03
CA LEU A 23 -0.05 8.38 0.15
C LEU A 23 -0.52 6.94 0.21
N ILE A 24 -1.79 6.74 0.55
CA ILE A 24 -2.43 5.43 0.64
C ILE A 24 -3.43 5.31 -0.52
N LEU A 25 -3.20 4.36 -1.42
CA LEU A 25 -4.00 4.10 -2.62
C LEU A 25 -4.80 2.80 -2.43
N PRO A 26 -6.12 2.89 -2.14
CA PRO A 26 -6.95 1.72 -1.94
C PRO A 26 -7.28 1.01 -3.26
N GLY A 27 -7.71 -0.24 -3.14
CA GLY A 27 -8.24 -1.01 -4.26
C GLY A 27 -9.52 -0.42 -4.82
N ALA A 28 -9.64 -0.39 -6.15
CA ALA A 28 -10.85 -0.05 -6.87
C ALA A 28 -10.85 -0.74 -8.24
N ASP A 29 -12.02 -0.89 -8.85
CA ASP A 29 -12.19 -1.34 -10.23
C ASP A 29 -12.06 -0.18 -11.24
N THR A 30 -11.99 1.07 -10.76
CA THR A 30 -11.93 2.27 -11.60
C THR A 30 -10.52 2.71 -12.00
N TRP A 31 -9.47 2.02 -11.58
CA TRP A 31 -8.08 2.48 -11.75
C TRP A 31 -7.60 2.64 -13.21
N SER A 32 -8.33 2.08 -14.18
CA SER A 32 -8.10 2.28 -15.61
C SER A 32 -8.67 3.60 -16.16
N ASP A 33 -9.49 4.31 -15.39
CA ASP A 33 -10.04 5.61 -15.77
C ASP A 33 -8.94 6.68 -15.79
N PRO A 34 -8.75 7.41 -16.91
CA PRO A 34 -7.72 8.45 -17.03
C PRO A 34 -7.80 9.55 -15.98
N LYS A 35 -8.97 9.77 -15.34
CA LYS A 35 -9.10 10.77 -14.26
C LYS A 35 -8.15 10.53 -13.08
N HIS A 36 -7.65 9.30 -12.92
CA HIS A 36 -6.72 8.96 -11.84
C HIS A 36 -5.26 9.29 -12.20
N SER A 37 -4.94 9.75 -13.40
CA SER A 37 -3.55 10.04 -13.80
C SER A 37 -2.88 11.03 -12.86
N THR A 38 -3.58 12.07 -12.42
CA THR A 38 -3.05 13.11 -11.54
C THR A 38 -2.58 12.55 -10.18
N ILE A 39 -3.30 11.59 -9.60
CA ILE A 39 -2.86 10.98 -8.32
C ILE A 39 -1.70 10.01 -8.53
N ILE A 40 -1.59 9.38 -9.71
CA ILE A 40 -0.45 8.52 -10.06
C ILE A 40 0.81 9.36 -10.32
N GLU A 41 0.68 10.52 -10.96
CA GLU A 41 1.75 11.51 -11.08
C GLU A 41 2.22 12.00 -9.70
N LYS A 42 1.26 12.33 -8.81
CA LYS A 42 1.57 12.70 -7.42
C LYS A 42 2.29 11.56 -6.66
N ALA A 43 1.92 10.31 -6.89
CA ALA A 43 2.62 9.15 -6.32
C ALA A 43 4.08 9.07 -6.80
N SER A 44 4.33 9.34 -8.09
CA SER A 44 5.69 9.42 -8.65
C SER A 44 6.52 10.53 -7.98
N GLU A 45 5.95 11.73 -7.85
CA GLU A 45 6.59 12.86 -7.17
C GLU A 45 6.96 12.52 -5.72
N LEU A 46 6.02 11.95 -4.96
CA LEU A 46 6.23 11.51 -3.58
C LEU A 46 7.35 10.47 -3.48
N LEU A 47 7.33 9.44 -4.32
CA LEU A 47 8.38 8.43 -4.34
C LEU A 47 9.76 9.04 -4.65
N SER A 48 9.83 10.07 -5.50
CA SER A 48 11.06 10.74 -5.90
C SER A 48 11.72 11.54 -4.77
N VAL A 49 10.92 12.05 -3.82
CA VAL A 49 11.40 12.78 -2.64
C VAL A 49 11.55 11.88 -1.40
N GLY A 50 11.42 10.56 -1.56
CA GLY A 50 11.55 9.60 -0.46
C GLY A 50 10.29 9.40 0.40
N ALA A 51 9.18 10.06 0.06
CA ALA A 51 7.91 9.91 0.76
C ALA A 51 7.27 8.54 0.49
N ALA A 52 6.41 8.08 1.40
CA ALA A 52 5.82 6.77 1.31
C ALA A 52 4.63 6.71 0.34
N VAL A 53 4.59 5.70 -0.52
CA VAL A 53 3.41 5.32 -1.31
C VAL A 53 3.02 3.90 -0.96
N CYS A 54 1.78 3.72 -0.51
CA CYS A 54 1.22 2.45 -0.12
C CYS A 54 0.06 2.11 -1.06
N ALA A 55 0.11 0.99 -1.77
CA ALA A 55 -0.93 0.62 -2.74
C ALA A 55 -1.41 -0.81 -2.55
N ILE A 56 -2.73 -1.03 -2.60
CA ILE A 56 -3.32 -2.36 -2.44
C ILE A 56 -4.28 -2.69 -3.57
N CYS A 57 -4.35 -3.97 -3.96
CA CYS A 57 -5.28 -4.48 -4.96
C CYS A 57 -5.13 -3.72 -6.29
N GLY A 58 -6.21 -3.24 -6.92
CA GLY A 58 -6.19 -2.58 -8.23
C GLY A 58 -5.29 -1.35 -8.31
N ALA A 59 -4.98 -0.67 -7.19
CA ALA A 59 -4.04 0.45 -7.19
C ALA A 59 -2.63 0.02 -7.63
N THR A 60 -2.24 -1.23 -7.34
CA THR A 60 -0.95 -1.76 -7.78
C THR A 60 -0.88 -1.87 -9.31
N ALA A 61 -1.98 -2.15 -10.00
CA ALA A 61 -2.02 -2.15 -11.47
C ALA A 61 -1.84 -0.74 -12.06
N ALA A 62 -2.39 0.30 -11.42
CA ALA A 62 -2.17 1.68 -11.83
C ALA A 62 -0.69 2.08 -11.70
N LEU A 63 -0.07 1.77 -10.56
CA LEU A 63 1.37 2.01 -10.36
C LEU A 63 2.24 1.21 -11.34
N ALA A 64 1.89 -0.05 -11.59
CA ALA A 64 2.59 -0.92 -12.54
C ALA A 64 2.54 -0.35 -13.95
N ASN A 65 1.36 0.11 -14.39
CA ASN A 65 1.19 0.67 -15.74
C ASN A 65 1.88 2.03 -15.91
N ALA A 66 2.14 2.74 -14.82
CA ALA A 66 2.96 3.96 -14.82
C ALA A 66 4.47 3.69 -14.68
N GLY A 67 4.89 2.42 -14.63
CA GLY A 67 6.30 2.03 -14.48
C GLY A 67 6.87 2.23 -13.08
N LEU A 68 6.05 2.57 -12.09
CA LEU A 68 6.49 2.85 -10.72
C LEU A 68 6.91 1.59 -9.95
N LEU A 69 6.57 0.40 -10.47
CA LEU A 69 6.95 -0.89 -9.89
C LEU A 69 8.16 -1.52 -10.59
N ASP A 70 8.63 -0.99 -11.71
CA ASP A 70 9.57 -1.67 -12.60
C ASP A 70 10.96 -1.89 -11.99
N ASN A 71 11.34 -1.05 -11.01
CA ASN A 71 12.64 -1.07 -10.37
C ASN A 71 12.55 -1.26 -8.83
N ARG A 72 11.42 -1.75 -8.33
CA ARG A 72 11.15 -1.90 -6.89
C ARG A 72 10.56 -3.27 -6.61
N ALA A 73 10.93 -3.90 -5.50
CA ALA A 73 10.28 -5.13 -5.06
C ALA A 73 8.82 -4.85 -4.71
N HIS A 74 7.89 -5.66 -5.24
CA HIS A 74 6.46 -5.40 -5.10
C HIS A 74 5.63 -6.67 -5.17
N THR A 75 4.33 -6.54 -4.86
CA THR A 75 3.33 -7.57 -5.08
C THR A 75 1.99 -6.97 -5.53
N SER A 76 1.01 -7.81 -5.83
CA SER A 76 -0.34 -7.43 -6.27
C SER A 76 -1.35 -8.51 -5.90
N ASN A 77 -2.54 -8.49 -6.50
CA ASN A 77 -3.50 -9.60 -6.42
C ASN A 77 -2.95 -10.91 -7.03
N GLY A 78 -1.94 -10.81 -7.89
CA GLY A 78 -1.25 -11.90 -8.56
C GLY A 78 -0.37 -11.37 -9.68
N ALA A 79 0.67 -12.10 -10.08
CA ALA A 79 1.52 -11.69 -11.19
C ALA A 79 0.73 -11.53 -12.50
N GLY A 80 -0.12 -12.53 -12.83
CA GLY A 80 -1.00 -12.48 -14.00
C GLY A 80 -2.06 -11.38 -13.97
N PHE A 81 -2.38 -10.84 -12.78
CA PHE A 81 -3.26 -9.67 -12.67
C PHE A 81 -2.56 -8.41 -13.20
N LEU A 82 -1.31 -8.17 -12.84
CA LEU A 82 -0.55 -7.02 -13.38
C LEU A 82 -0.34 -7.15 -14.89
N GLU A 83 -0.02 -8.35 -15.38
CA GLU A 83 0.14 -8.58 -16.83
C GLU A 83 -1.14 -8.30 -17.62
N MET A 84 -2.30 -8.65 -17.05
CA MET A 84 -3.60 -8.45 -17.68
C MET A 84 -4.07 -6.99 -17.67
N PHE A 85 -3.82 -6.26 -16.58
CA PHE A 85 -4.37 -4.92 -16.38
C PHE A 85 -3.37 -3.78 -16.59
N SER A 86 -2.09 -4.08 -16.76
CA SER A 86 -1.01 -3.09 -16.90
C SER A 86 -0.12 -3.40 -18.10
N PRO A 87 -0.57 -3.11 -19.34
CA PRO A 87 0.20 -3.42 -20.56
C PRO A 87 1.62 -2.84 -20.60
N ALA A 88 1.88 -1.75 -19.87
CA ALA A 88 3.19 -1.11 -19.81
C ALA A 88 4.13 -1.68 -18.71
N TYR A 89 3.66 -2.63 -17.90
CA TYR A 89 4.40 -3.19 -16.77
C TYR A 89 5.63 -4.02 -17.19
N LYS A 90 6.79 -3.70 -16.62
CA LYS A 90 8.09 -4.35 -16.92
C LYS A 90 8.83 -4.85 -15.67
N GLY A 91 8.16 -4.83 -14.52
CA GLY A 91 8.74 -5.20 -13.21
C GLY A 91 8.66 -6.67 -12.84
N GLN A 92 8.40 -7.59 -13.78
CA GLN A 92 8.14 -9.01 -13.49
C GLN A 92 9.23 -9.66 -12.63
N ASN A 93 10.49 -9.31 -12.87
CA ASN A 93 11.64 -9.85 -12.13
C ASN A 93 11.70 -9.44 -10.65
N LEU A 94 10.94 -8.41 -10.26
CA LEU A 94 10.87 -7.88 -8.89
C LEU A 94 9.52 -8.17 -8.22
N TYR A 95 8.64 -8.92 -8.89
CA TYR A 95 7.41 -9.40 -8.29
C TYR A 95 7.72 -10.47 -7.24
N ILE A 96 7.16 -10.31 -6.04
CA ILE A 96 7.28 -11.27 -4.94
C ILE A 96 5.88 -11.80 -4.62
N ASP A 97 5.71 -13.11 -4.70
CA ASP A 97 4.45 -13.79 -4.40
C ASP A 97 4.24 -13.92 -2.89
N LYS A 98 3.86 -12.80 -2.26
CA LYS A 98 3.52 -12.67 -0.84
C LYS A 98 2.29 -11.76 -0.71
N PRO A 99 1.52 -11.86 0.39
CA PRO A 99 0.34 -11.01 0.57
C PRO A 99 0.63 -9.51 0.58
N SER A 100 1.81 -9.11 1.05
CA SER A 100 2.29 -7.72 1.10
C SER A 100 3.81 -7.66 1.04
N VAL A 101 4.34 -6.63 0.40
CA VAL A 101 5.78 -6.38 0.20
C VAL A 101 6.06 -4.91 0.50
N ALA A 102 7.03 -4.68 1.37
CA ALA A 102 7.60 -3.36 1.63
C ALA A 102 9.00 -3.28 1.01
N ASP A 103 9.22 -2.29 0.15
CA ASP A 103 10.51 -1.94 -0.42
C ASP A 103 10.76 -0.45 -0.20
N ASN A 104 11.53 -0.14 0.84
CA ASN A 104 11.82 1.23 1.27
C ASN A 104 10.54 2.05 1.48
N ASN A 105 10.30 3.04 0.62
CA ASN A 105 9.14 3.94 0.65
C ASN A 105 7.98 3.48 -0.24
N LEU A 106 8.00 2.25 -0.76
CA LEU A 106 6.89 1.66 -1.50
C LEU A 106 6.37 0.41 -0.76
N ILE A 107 5.08 0.40 -0.40
CA ILE A 107 4.46 -0.73 0.31
C ILE A 107 3.24 -1.23 -0.48
N THR A 108 3.36 -2.41 -1.08
CA THR A 108 2.33 -2.98 -1.97
C THR A 108 1.68 -4.22 -1.39
N ALA A 109 0.40 -4.45 -1.70
CA ALA A 109 -0.31 -5.65 -1.26
C ALA A 109 -1.36 -6.14 -2.26
N GLY A 110 -1.64 -7.44 -2.22
CA GLY A 110 -2.85 -8.00 -2.79
C GLY A 110 -4.08 -7.69 -1.92
N SER A 111 -5.28 -7.85 -2.48
CA SER A 111 -6.55 -7.61 -1.78
C SER A 111 -6.72 -8.42 -0.50
N ALA A 112 -6.18 -9.64 -0.46
CA ALA A 112 -6.16 -10.51 0.72
C ALA A 112 -5.03 -10.17 1.73
N GLY A 113 -4.17 -9.21 1.42
CA GLY A 113 -2.98 -8.86 2.21
C GLY A 113 -3.18 -7.70 3.19
N ALA A 114 -4.40 -7.15 3.32
CA ALA A 114 -4.66 -5.90 4.02
C ALA A 114 -4.10 -5.84 5.46
N LEU A 115 -4.13 -6.95 6.20
CA LEU A 115 -3.60 -6.99 7.57
C LEU A 115 -2.06 -6.87 7.62
N LEU A 116 -1.35 -7.64 6.79
CA LEU A 116 0.11 -7.58 6.71
C LEU A 116 0.56 -6.24 6.11
N TRP A 117 -0.19 -5.71 5.15
CA TRP A 117 0.01 -4.38 4.58
C TRP A 117 -0.09 -3.29 5.65
N SER A 118 -1.14 -3.34 6.47
CA SER A 118 -1.31 -2.43 7.59
C SER A 118 -0.18 -2.54 8.61
N LYS A 119 0.29 -3.77 8.93
CA LYS A 119 1.48 -3.99 9.78
C LYS A 119 2.70 -3.25 9.21
N GLN A 120 3.00 -3.44 7.92
CA GLN A 120 4.16 -2.84 7.27
C GLN A 120 4.08 -1.32 7.21
N ILE A 121 2.89 -0.75 7.02
CA ILE A 121 2.68 0.71 7.08
C ILE A 121 2.95 1.25 8.50
N ILE A 122 2.41 0.60 9.53
CA ILE A 122 2.65 1.00 10.93
C ILE A 122 4.14 0.86 11.29
N GLU A 123 4.79 -0.19 10.81
CA GLU A 123 6.23 -0.42 10.95
C GLU A 123 7.04 0.71 10.32
N TYR A 124 6.70 1.11 9.09
CA TYR A 124 7.34 2.23 8.40
C TYR A 124 7.16 3.56 9.14
N LEU A 125 5.95 3.81 9.67
CA LEU A 125 5.66 5.03 10.43
C LEU A 125 6.39 5.08 11.79
N GLY A 126 6.87 3.94 12.30
CA GLY A 126 7.58 3.87 13.58
C GLY A 126 6.72 4.29 14.78
N VAL A 127 5.39 4.25 14.65
CA VAL A 127 4.47 4.72 15.69
C VAL A 127 4.27 3.70 16.82
N PHE A 128 4.64 2.43 16.60
CA PHE A 128 4.64 1.36 17.60
C PHE A 128 6.05 0.84 17.84
N GLN A 129 6.32 0.40 19.08
CA GLN A 129 7.48 -0.44 19.36
C GLN A 129 7.33 -1.80 18.65
N SER A 130 8.45 -2.44 18.30
CA SER A 130 8.43 -3.69 17.53
C SER A 130 7.60 -4.80 18.17
N ASN A 131 7.68 -4.96 19.51
CA ASN A 131 6.87 -5.95 20.22
C ASN A 131 5.38 -5.63 20.19
N THR A 132 5.02 -4.35 20.38
CA THR A 132 3.64 -3.87 20.32
C THR A 132 3.02 -4.15 18.95
N LEU A 133 3.75 -3.84 17.88
CA LEU A 133 3.30 -4.11 16.52
C LEU A 133 3.16 -5.61 16.24
N GLU A 134 4.08 -6.43 16.76
CA GLU A 134 3.99 -7.87 16.60
C GLU A 134 2.77 -8.45 17.34
N TYR A 135 2.53 -8.04 18.58
CA TYR A 135 1.32 -8.48 19.31
C TYR A 135 0.03 -8.01 18.65
N TRP A 136 0.01 -6.78 18.11
CA TRP A 136 -1.09 -6.27 17.31
C TRP A 136 -1.37 -7.18 16.11
N TYR A 137 -0.34 -7.49 15.32
CA TYR A 137 -0.49 -8.33 14.13
C TYR A 137 -0.93 -9.75 14.48
N GLN A 138 -0.32 -10.37 15.51
CA GLN A 138 -0.68 -11.71 15.96
C GLN A 138 -2.12 -11.78 16.49
N TYR A 139 -2.58 -10.76 17.22
CA TYR A 139 -3.96 -10.72 17.69
C TYR A 139 -4.94 -10.66 16.52
N PHE A 140 -4.76 -9.72 15.58
CA PHE A 140 -5.68 -9.56 14.45
C PHE A 140 -5.60 -10.68 13.41
N SER A 141 -4.49 -11.43 13.36
CA SER A 141 -4.36 -12.59 12.45
C SER A 141 -4.89 -13.89 13.03
N THR A 142 -4.92 -14.04 14.36
CA THR A 142 -5.28 -15.31 15.01
C THR A 142 -6.55 -15.26 15.85
N GLY A 143 -6.93 -14.09 16.36
CA GLY A 143 -7.99 -13.93 17.36
C GLY A 143 -7.65 -14.45 18.76
N ASP A 144 -6.40 -14.87 19.01
CA ASP A 144 -6.00 -15.42 20.30
C ASP A 144 -5.81 -14.30 21.34
N SER A 145 -6.62 -14.37 22.40
CA SER A 145 -6.64 -13.41 23.51
C SER A 145 -5.27 -13.23 24.20
N LYS A 146 -4.36 -14.21 24.16
CA LYS A 146 -3.02 -14.04 24.74
C LYS A 146 -2.26 -12.88 24.09
N HIS A 147 -2.42 -12.69 22.78
CA HIS A 147 -1.80 -11.60 22.03
C HIS A 147 -2.46 -10.26 22.34
N PHE A 148 -3.77 -10.25 22.62
CA PHE A 148 -4.44 -9.05 23.11
C PHE A 148 -3.88 -8.59 24.45
N PHE A 149 -3.72 -9.50 25.43
CA PHE A 149 -3.13 -9.14 26.72
C PHE A 149 -1.68 -8.67 26.60
N ALA A 150 -0.89 -9.34 25.75
CA ALA A 150 0.48 -8.90 25.46
C ALA A 150 0.52 -7.52 24.79
N LEU A 151 -0.38 -7.25 23.84
CA LEU A 151 -0.55 -5.95 23.21
C LEU A 151 -0.82 -4.88 24.27
N MET A 152 -1.83 -5.07 25.12
CA MET A 152 -2.19 -4.11 26.18
C MET A 152 -1.05 -3.84 27.17
N GLN A 153 -0.19 -4.83 27.45
CA GLN A 153 0.97 -4.67 28.32
C GLN A 153 2.15 -3.94 27.65
N SER A 154 2.16 -3.88 26.30
CA SER A 154 3.23 -3.29 25.50
C SER A 154 2.93 -1.88 24.97
N LEU A 155 1.74 -1.35 25.26
CA LEU A 155 1.34 0.01 24.88
C LEU A 155 2.06 1.08 25.73
#